data_AF-A0A962XZF9-F1
#
_entry.id   AF-A0A962XZF9-F1
#
_cell.length_a   1.000
_cell.length_b   1.000
_cell.length_c   1.000
_cell.angle_alpha   90.00
_cell.angle_beta   90.00
_cell.angle_gamma   90.00
#
_symmetry.space_group_name_H-M   'P 1'
#
loop_
_entity.id
_entity.type
_entity.pdbx_description
1 polymer ?
#
loop_
_entity_poly.entity_id
_entity_poly.type
_entity_poly.pdbx_seq_one_letter_code
_entity_poly.pdbx_strand_id
1 'polypeptide(L)'
;MIDHVDSFRSAMLAAGLDYAGKIIADGTLHRIKINGDKATNSWYVLHGDGLPAGTFGDYKRGIKETWCAKSAENLTEEERAERRRQHDAASVEAQKVLDAAKPASGDHPYLQRKHVNAHPGVLVG
;
A
#
# COMPACT_ATOMS: atom_id res chain seq x y z
N MET A 1 -5.32 23.12 16.19
CA MET A 1 -4.95 22.45 14.92
C MET A 1 -4.58 21.03 15.31
N ILE A 2 -5.44 20.05 15.03
CA ILE A 2 -5.14 18.66 15.37
C ILE A 2 -4.08 18.19 14.38
N ASP A 3 -2.89 17.86 14.88
CA ASP A 3 -1.84 17.29 14.06
C ASP A 3 -2.30 15.90 13.59
N HIS A 4 -2.48 15.74 12.29
CA HIS A 4 -2.90 14.48 11.68
C HIS A 4 -1.90 13.35 11.96
N VAL A 5 -0.63 13.71 12.21
CA VAL A 5 0.42 12.77 12.64
C VAL A 5 0.10 12.18 14.02
N ASP A 6 -0.39 12.98 14.96
CA ASP A 6 -0.73 12.51 16.31
C ASP A 6 -2.00 11.66 16.31
N SER A 7 -2.99 12.02 15.48
CA SER A 7 -4.19 11.19 15.31
C SER A 7 -3.86 9.85 14.65
N PHE A 8 -2.98 9.84 13.64
CA PHE A 8 -2.47 8.62 13.03
C PHE A 8 -1.68 7.76 14.03
N ARG A 9 -0.79 8.37 14.84
CA ARG A 9 -0.07 7.68 15.91
C ARG A 9 -1.03 7.04 16.92
N SER A 10 -2.11 7.74 17.26
CA SER A 10 -3.13 7.24 18.20
C SER A 10 -3.85 6.01 17.63
N ALA A 11 -4.16 6.00 16.34
CA ALA A 11 -4.74 4.84 15.66
C ALA A 11 -3.76 3.65 15.62
N MET A 12 -2.49 3.90 15.32
CA MET A 12 -1.44 2.86 15.38
C MET A 12 -1.33 2.26 16.77
N LEU A 13 -1.33 3.09 17.82
CA LEU A 13 -1.27 2.65 19.21
C LEU A 13 -2.50 1.81 19.59
N ALA A 14 -3.70 2.21 19.16
CA ALA A 14 -4.93 1.45 19.40
C ALA A 14 -4.91 0.07 18.75
N ALA A 15 -4.25 -0.08 17.59
CA ALA A 15 -4.00 -1.36 16.94
C ALA A 15 -2.84 -2.16 17.58
N GLY A 16 -2.19 -1.64 18.62
CA GLY A 16 -1.09 -2.30 19.32
C GLY A 16 0.29 -2.06 18.70
N LEU A 17 0.42 -1.06 17.83
CA LEU A 17 1.69 -0.62 17.23
C LEU A 17 2.21 0.61 17.97
N ASP A 18 2.90 0.38 19.08
CA ASP A 18 3.56 1.43 19.87
C ASP A 18 4.85 1.94 19.20
N TYR A 19 4.70 2.90 18.29
CA TYR A 19 5.80 3.58 17.62
C TYR A 19 5.99 5.01 18.13
N ALA A 20 7.05 5.21 18.93
CA ALA A 20 7.42 6.52 19.47
C ALA A 20 8.31 7.37 18.53
N GLY A 21 8.66 6.85 17.35
CA GLY A 21 9.54 7.56 16.41
C GLY A 21 8.85 8.68 15.64
N LYS A 22 9.63 9.34 14.79
CA LYS A 22 9.14 10.38 13.87
C LYS A 22 8.30 9.73 12.76
N ILE A 23 7.06 10.18 12.63
CA ILE A 23 6.17 9.79 11.53
C ILE A 23 6.29 10.85 10.43
N ILE A 24 6.44 10.40 9.18
CA ILE A 24 6.62 11.26 8.01
C ILE A 24 5.41 11.08 7.10
N ALA A 25 4.74 12.19 6.77
CA ALA A 25 3.55 12.21 5.91
C ALA A 25 3.92 12.50 4.44
N ASP A 26 4.83 11.72 3.87
CA ASP A 26 5.34 11.89 2.49
C ASP A 26 4.68 10.98 1.45
N GLY A 27 3.69 10.17 1.85
CA GLY A 27 3.01 9.21 0.98
C GLY A 27 3.87 8.00 0.61
N THR A 28 5.03 7.81 1.23
CA THR A 28 5.93 6.68 0.96
C THR A 28 5.85 5.61 2.05
N LEU A 29 6.32 4.39 1.72
CA LEU A 29 6.34 3.29 2.68
C LEU A 29 7.53 3.40 3.62
N HIS A 30 7.24 3.63 4.89
CA HIS A 30 8.21 3.69 5.96
C HIS A 30 8.21 2.38 6.74
N ARG A 31 9.38 1.74 6.83
CA ARG A 31 9.61 0.55 7.67
C ARG A 31 10.00 1.00 9.07
N ILE A 32 9.26 0.54 10.06
CA ILE A 32 9.45 0.91 11.46
C ILE A 32 9.66 -0.28 12.36
N LYS A 33 10.33 0.00 13.46
CA LYS A 33 10.55 -0.94 14.55
C LYS A 33 9.65 -0.52 15.71
N ILE A 34 8.68 -1.37 16.04
CA ILE A 34 7.82 -1.18 17.21
C ILE A 34 8.60 -1.50 18.47
N ASN A 35 8.29 -0.80 19.54
CA ASN A 35 8.94 -1.02 20.82
C ASN A 35 8.77 -2.50 21.25
N GLY A 36 9.87 -3.13 21.68
CA GLY A 36 9.91 -4.55 22.05
C GLY A 36 10.16 -5.55 20.92
N ASP A 37 10.09 -5.16 19.64
CA ASP A 37 10.44 -6.06 18.53
C ASP A 37 11.92 -5.99 18.17
N LYS A 38 12.49 -7.12 17.74
CA LYS A 38 13.89 -7.21 17.29
C LYS A 38 14.08 -6.75 15.84
N ALA A 39 13.05 -6.86 15.00
CA ALA A 39 13.10 -6.60 13.56
C ALA A 39 12.07 -5.54 13.12
N THR A 40 12.31 -4.91 11.97
CA THR A 40 11.42 -3.91 11.33
C THR A 40 10.27 -4.58 10.58
N ASN A 41 9.41 -5.28 11.33
CA ASN A 41 8.25 -5.98 10.78
C ASN A 41 7.05 -5.07 10.53
N SER A 42 7.06 -3.88 11.11
CA SER A 42 5.96 -2.95 11.02
C SER A 42 6.26 -1.88 9.98
N TRP A 43 5.21 -1.33 9.38
CA TRP A 43 5.32 -0.37 8.29
C TRP A 43 4.12 0.57 8.31
N TYR A 44 4.29 1.74 7.71
CA TYR A 44 3.20 2.67 7.48
C TYR A 44 3.40 3.47 6.19
N VAL A 45 2.31 4.02 5.68
CA VAL A 45 2.25 5.04 4.64
C VAL A 45 1.29 6.11 5.15
N LEU A 46 1.69 7.38 5.11
CA LEU A 46 0.84 8.50 5.49
C LEU A 46 0.95 9.59 4.43
N HIS A 47 -0.17 10.00 3.87
CA HIS A 47 -0.28 11.12 2.94
C HIS A 47 -0.58 12.39 3.73
N GLY A 48 0.23 13.44 3.53
CA GLY A 48 0.06 14.74 4.19
C GLY A 48 -0.62 15.79 3.31
N ASP A 49 -0.84 15.50 2.03
CA ASP A 49 -1.38 16.41 1.02
C ASP A 49 -2.91 16.34 0.93
N GLY A 50 -3.57 17.46 1.22
CA GLY A 50 -5.02 17.60 1.13
C GLY A 50 -5.77 16.94 2.29
N LEU A 51 -6.20 15.69 2.10
CA LEU A 51 -6.93 14.90 3.10
C LEU A 51 -6.00 13.84 3.70
N PRO A 52 -5.51 14.02 4.95
CA PRO A 52 -4.57 13.08 5.51
C PRO A 52 -5.18 11.68 5.63
N ALA A 53 -4.58 10.74 4.93
CA ALA A 53 -4.97 9.34 4.91
C ALA A 53 -3.73 8.48 4.93
N GLY A 54 -3.83 7.31 5.54
CA GLY A 54 -2.70 6.43 5.70
C GLY A 54 -3.11 4.97 5.81
N THR A 55 -2.11 4.11 5.82
CA THR A 55 -2.26 2.70 6.13
C THR A 55 -1.05 2.28 6.94
N PHE A 56 -1.27 1.42 7.92
CA PHE A 56 -0.19 0.85 8.71
C PHE A 56 -0.41 -0.65 8.86
N GLY A 57 0.67 -1.34 9.20
CA GLY A 57 0.60 -2.77 9.42
C GLY A 57 1.84 -3.36 10.06
N ASP A 58 1.72 -4.63 10.41
CA ASP A 58 2.77 -5.44 11.00
C ASP A 58 2.63 -6.88 10.53
N TYR A 59 3.66 -7.38 9.83
CA TYR A 59 3.66 -8.74 9.31
C TYR A 59 3.68 -9.81 10.40
N LYS A 60 4.32 -9.53 11.55
CA LYS A 60 4.42 -10.50 12.66
C LYS A 60 3.07 -10.66 13.37
N ARG A 61 2.33 -9.57 13.52
CA ARG A 61 1.02 -9.54 14.20
C ARG A 61 -0.15 -9.71 13.24
N GLY A 62 0.10 -9.75 11.92
CA GLY A 62 -0.94 -9.85 10.89
C GLY A 62 -1.83 -8.60 10.79
N ILE A 63 -1.34 -7.45 11.26
CA ILE A 63 -2.11 -6.20 11.30
C ILE A 63 -1.98 -5.50 9.94
N LYS A 64 -3.11 -5.08 9.37
CA LYS A 64 -3.17 -4.17 8.23
C LYS A 64 -4.44 -3.34 8.36
N GLU A 65 -4.29 -2.05 8.63
CA GLU A 65 -5.42 -1.15 8.80
C GLU A 65 -5.25 0.12 7.96
N THR A 66 -6.38 0.67 7.53
CA THR A 66 -6.45 1.92 6.78
C THR A 66 -7.02 2.99 7.69
N TRP A 67 -6.37 4.15 7.72
CA TRP A 67 -6.70 5.29 8.55
C TRP A 67 -6.98 6.52 7.69
N CYS A 68 -7.88 7.39 8.15
CA CYS A 68 -8.19 8.67 7.53
C CYS A 68 -8.50 9.70 8.62
N ALA A 69 -7.99 10.93 8.46
CA ALA A 69 -8.24 12.02 9.41
C ALA A 69 -9.70 12.52 9.38
N LYS A 70 -10.40 12.40 8.25
CA LYS A 70 -11.86 12.56 8.20
C LYS A 70 -12.53 11.20 8.44
N SER A 71 -13.47 11.17 9.38
CA SER A 71 -14.43 10.07 9.52
C SER A 71 -15.10 9.82 8.17
N ALA A 72 -15.31 8.55 7.79
CA ALA A 72 -15.93 8.18 6.51
C ALA A 72 -17.30 8.85 6.25
N GLU A 73 -17.97 9.30 7.32
CA GLU A 73 -19.24 10.02 7.31
C GLU A 73 -19.13 11.49 6.84
N ASN A 74 -17.93 12.08 6.82
CA ASN A 74 -17.65 13.45 6.35
C ASN A 74 -16.83 13.51 5.05
N LEU A 75 -16.60 12.36 4.40
CA LEU A 75 -16.10 12.34 3.03
C LEU A 75 -17.23 12.80 2.11
N THR A 76 -17.04 13.93 1.44
CA THR A 76 -17.97 14.39 0.42
C THR A 76 -18.00 13.38 -0.74
N GLU A 77 -19.14 13.25 -1.40
CA GLU A 77 -19.29 12.32 -2.53
C GLU A 77 -18.29 12.64 -3.66
N GLU A 78 -17.92 13.91 -3.79
CA GLU A 78 -16.90 14.39 -4.73
C GLU A 78 -15.51 13.83 -4.44
N GLU A 79 -15.08 13.83 -3.18
CA GLU A 79 -13.79 13.26 -2.75
C GLU A 79 -13.75 11.73 -2.98
N ARG A 80 -14.88 11.03 -2.78
CA ARG A 80 -15.00 9.60 -3.11
C ARG A 80 -14.96 9.34 -4.62
N ALA A 81 -15.65 10.16 -5.40
CA ALA A 81 -15.71 10.03 -6.85
C ALA A 81 -14.36 10.31 -7.51
N GLU A 82 -13.59 11.29 -7.01
CA GLU A 82 -12.24 11.57 -7.50
C GLU A 82 -11.28 10.41 -7.19
N ARG A 83 -11.33 9.88 -5.96
CA ARG A 83 -10.54 8.69 -5.60
C ARG A 83 -10.89 7.50 -6.48
N ARG A 84 -12.19 7.26 -6.74
CA ARG A 84 -12.64 6.19 -7.64
C ARG A 84 -12.08 6.39 -9.06
N ARG A 85 -12.17 7.61 -9.60
CA ARG A 85 -11.62 7.95 -10.91
C ARG A 85 -10.11 7.67 -11.02
N GLN A 86 -9.34 8.01 -9.99
CA GLN A 86 -7.89 7.75 -9.97
C GLN A 86 -7.58 6.25 -9.94
N HIS A 87 -8.31 5.47 -9.14
CA HIS A 87 -8.17 4.01 -9.14
C HIS A 87 -8.59 3.37 -10.46
N ASP A 88 -9.69 3.84 -11.06
CA ASP A 88 -10.17 3.36 -12.36
C ASP A 88 -9.14 3.67 -13.45
N ALA A 89 -8.56 4.87 -13.46
CA ALA A 89 -7.51 5.24 -14.41
C ALA A 89 -6.26 4.35 -14.26
N ALA A 90 -5.80 4.10 -13.03
CA ALA A 90 -4.68 3.20 -12.79
C ALA A 90 -4.99 1.75 -13.20
N SER A 91 -6.24 1.29 -12.99
CA SER A 91 -6.70 -0.02 -13.44
C SER A 91 -6.71 -0.15 -14.95
N VAL A 92 -7.13 0.90 -15.66
CA VAL A 92 -7.14 0.93 -17.13
C VAL A 92 -5.71 0.87 -17.68
N GLU A 93 -4.77 1.61 -17.10
CA GLU A 93 -3.37 1.55 -17.51
C GLU A 93 -2.75 0.17 -17.24
N ALA A 94 -3.02 -0.43 -16.08
CA ALA A 94 -2.57 -1.78 -15.77
C ALA A 94 -3.14 -2.83 -16.75
N GLN A 95 -4.42 -2.70 -17.12
CA GLN A 95 -5.06 -3.59 -18.09
C GLN A 95 -4.42 -3.46 -19.47
N LYS A 96 -4.08 -2.25 -19.94
CA LYS A 96 -3.37 -2.05 -21.21
C LYS A 96 -2.02 -2.77 -21.24
N VAL A 97 -1.27 -2.72 -20.14
CA VAL A 97 0.02 -3.43 -20.04
C VAL A 97 -0.19 -4.94 -20.10
N LEU A 98 -1.23 -5.44 -19.43
CA LEU A 98 -1.57 -6.87 -19.45
C LEU A 98 -2.02 -7.34 -20.84
N ASP A 99 -2.86 -6.57 -21.51
CA ASP A 99 -3.38 -6.89 -22.85
C ASP A 99 -2.28 -6.86 -23.93
N ALA A 100 -1.25 -6.02 -23.75
CA ALA A 100 -0.10 -5.94 -24.64
C ALA A 100 0.92 -7.07 -24.42
N ALA A 101 0.85 -7.78 -23.29
CA ALA A 101 1.77 -8.85 -22.98
C ALA A 101 1.53 -10.09 -23.85
N LYS A 102 2.61 -10.75 -24.26
CA LYS A 102 2.55 -11.91 -25.16
C LYS A 102 2.69 -13.22 -24.38
N PRO A 103 2.12 -14.33 -24.84
CA PRO A 103 2.40 -15.64 -24.26
C PRO A 103 3.90 -15.92 -24.21
N ALA A 104 4.38 -16.38 -23.06
CA ALA A 104 5.75 -16.80 -22.91
C ALA A 104 6.01 -18.04 -23.77
N SER A 105 6.98 -17.95 -24.68
CA SER A 105 7.50 -19.13 -25.37
C SER A 105 8.30 -20.01 -24.41
N GLY A 106 8.30 -21.33 -24.63
CA GLY A 106 9.19 -22.27 -23.94
C GLY A 106 10.67 -21.93 -24.10
N ASP A 107 11.03 -21.15 -25.13
CA ASP A 107 12.40 -20.70 -25.39
C ASP A 107 12.79 -19.43 -24.64
N HIS A 108 11.94 -18.92 -23.74
CA HIS A 108 12.26 -17.71 -22.99
C HIS A 108 13.50 -17.92 -22.09
N PRO A 109 14.56 -17.09 -22.18
CA PRO A 109 15.83 -17.32 -21.48
C PRO A 109 15.69 -17.51 -19.96
N TYR A 110 14.73 -16.83 -19.34
CA TYR A 110 14.44 -16.99 -17.91
C TYR A 110 13.86 -18.37 -17.58
N LEU A 111 12.97 -18.90 -18.42
CA LEU A 111 12.32 -20.19 -18.22
C LEU A 111 13.31 -21.34 -18.40
N GLN A 112 14.17 -21.25 -19.43
CA GLN A 112 15.27 -22.20 -19.62
C GLN A 112 16.23 -22.21 -18.42
N ARG A 113 16.67 -21.04 -17.95
CA ARG A 113 17.56 -20.94 -16.78
C ARG A 113 16.94 -21.46 -15.49
N LYS A 114 15.63 -21.27 -15.31
CA LYS A 114 14.89 -21.72 -14.12
C LYS A 114 14.36 -23.15 -14.24
N HIS A 115 14.54 -23.79 -15.40
CA HIS A 115 13.97 -25.11 -15.71
C HIS A 115 12.46 -25.18 -15.46
N VAL A 116 11.74 -24.13 -15.85
CA VAL A 116 10.28 -24.03 -15.72
C VAL A 116 9.66 -24.11 -17.11
N ASN A 117 8.64 -24.97 -17.28
CA ASN A 117 7.89 -25.07 -18.53
C ASN A 117 7.01 -23.85 -18.74
N ALA A 118 6.84 -23.43 -20.00
CA ALA A 118 5.82 -22.44 -20.35
C ALA A 118 4.43 -23.07 -20.18
N HIS A 119 3.66 -22.56 -19.23
CA HIS A 119 2.28 -22.98 -18.97
C HIS A 119 1.27 -21.96 -19.54
N PRO A 120 0.03 -22.38 -19.86
CA PRO A 120 -1.03 -21.46 -20.28
C PRO A 120 -1.23 -20.33 -19.26
N GLY A 121 -1.26 -19.07 -19.73
CA GLY A 121 -1.41 -17.88 -18.89
C GLY A 121 -0.11 -17.23 -18.41
N VAL A 122 1.06 -17.82 -18.69
CA VAL A 122 2.34 -17.13 -18.47
C VAL A 122 2.55 -16.14 -19.61
N LEU A 123 2.55 -14.84 -19.28
CA LEU A 123 2.78 -13.76 -20.22
C LEU A 123 4.15 -13.12 -20.00
N VAL A 124 4.74 -12.61 -21.07
CA VAL A 124 5.96 -11.80 -21.10
C VAL A 124 5.61 -10.45 -21.74
N GLY A 125 5.90 -9.37 -21.02
CA GLY A 125 5.74 -7.99 -21.46
C GLY A 125 7.09 -7.29 -21.51
#